data_AF-A0A2E3XL95-F1
#
_entry.id   AF-A0A2E3XL95-F1
#
_cell.length_a   1.000
_cell.length_b   1.000
_cell.length_c   1.000
_cell.angle_alpha   90.00
_cell.angle_beta   90.00
_cell.angle_gamma   90.00
#
_symmetry.space_group_name_H-M   'P 1'
#
loop_
_entity.id
_entity.type
_entity.pdbx_description
1 polymer ?
#
loop_
_entity_poly.entity_id
_entity_poly.type
_entity_poly.pdbx_seq_one_letter_code
_entity_poly.pdbx_strand_id
1 'polypeptide(L)'
;MHIQYGFGSVHEVKVYDQDHFLGFLSLTIEEPKPQENVEWVGQIRGSDYLVWGLNHKKVRLKFPQGENVYVVIRSGGRAVPVN
;
A
#
# COMPACT_ATOMS: atom_id res chain seq x y z
N MET A 1 4.17 3.90 12.98
CA MET A 1 5.15 3.37 12.02
C MET A 1 5.68 4.57 11.26
N HIS A 2 6.97 4.91 11.39
CA HIS A 2 7.54 6.06 10.68
C HIS A 2 8.13 5.57 9.37
N ILE A 3 7.31 5.56 8.33
CA ILE A 3 7.83 5.47 6.97
C ILE A 3 8.47 6.81 6.64
N GLN A 4 9.74 6.79 6.23
CA GLN A 4 10.38 7.96 5.63
C GLN A 4 9.86 8.11 4.20
N TYR A 5 8.75 8.81 4.02
CA TYR A 5 8.19 9.17 2.72
C TYR A 5 8.00 10.67 2.58
N GLY A 6 8.03 11.14 1.34
CA GLY A 6 7.43 12.40 0.93
C GLY A 6 6.15 12.13 0.16
N PHE A 7 5.14 12.98 0.30
CA PHE A 7 3.94 12.89 -0.55
C PHE A 7 4.31 13.09 -2.03
N GLY A 8 3.67 12.33 -2.91
CA GLY A 8 4.00 12.24 -4.33
C GLY A 8 5.15 11.28 -4.66
N SER A 9 5.88 10.77 -3.65
CA SER A 9 6.94 9.79 -3.90
C SER A 9 6.36 8.44 -4.35
N VAL A 10 7.10 7.76 -5.23
CA VAL A 10 6.72 6.44 -5.77
C VAL A 10 7.66 5.38 -5.23
N HIS A 11 7.09 4.27 -4.77
CA HIS A 11 7.82 3.15 -4.20
C HIS A 11 7.40 1.85 -4.88
N GLU A 12 8.38 1.03 -5.24
CA GLU A 12 8.16 -0.35 -5.64
C GLU A 12 8.13 -1.23 -4.40
N VAL A 13 6.95 -1.71 -4.02
CA VAL A 13 6.74 -2.49 -2.79
C VAL A 13 6.54 -3.96 -3.11
N LYS A 14 7.05 -4.84 -2.26
CA LYS A 14 6.71 -6.26 -2.29
C LYS A 14 5.40 -6.48 -1.54
N VAL A 15 4.51 -7.27 -2.11
CA VAL A 15 3.22 -7.60 -1.50
C VAL A 15 3.23 -9.01 -0.96
N TYR A 16 2.78 -9.16 0.29
CA TYR A 16 2.58 -10.45 0.94
C TYR A 16 1.15 -10.54 1.47
N ASP A 17 0.51 -11.69 1.26
CA ASP A 17 -0.68 -12.08 2.00
C ASP A 17 -0.24 -13.10 3.06
N GLN A 18 -0.38 -12.71 4.33
CA GLN A 18 0.30 -13.38 5.45
C GLN A 18 1.82 -13.41 5.22
N ASP A 19 2.37 -14.58 4.90
CA ASP A 19 3.78 -14.79 4.54
C ASP A 19 4.00 -15.28 3.11
N HIS A 20 2.92 -15.36 2.32
CA HIS A 20 3.01 -15.74 0.92
C HIS A 20 3.29 -14.52 0.05
N PHE A 21 4.41 -14.55 -0.68
CA PHE A 21 4.78 -13.49 -1.62
C PHE A 21 3.87 -13.54 -2.85
N LEU A 22 3.20 -12.43 -3.15
CA LEU A 22 2.27 -12.33 -4.28
C LEU A 22 2.85 -11.62 -5.50
N GLY A 23 3.78 -10.68 -5.28
CA GLY A 23 4.35 -9.89 -6.37
C GLY A 23 4.80 -8.50 -5.92
N PHE A 24 4.92 -7.61 -6.90
CA PHE A 24 5.34 -6.22 -6.72
C PHE A 24 4.22 -5.27 -7.11
N LEU A 25 4.17 -4.11 -6.46
CA LEU A 25 3.29 -3.01 -6.85
C LEU A 25 4.06 -1.68 -6.83
N SER A 26 3.79 -0.82 -7.80
CA SER A 26 4.17 0.59 -7.73
C SER A 26 3.14 1.35 -6.90
N LEU A 27 3.58 2.04 -5.84
CA LEU A 27 2.72 2.77 -4.91
C LEU A 27 3.14 4.24 -4.83
N THR A 28 2.22 5.16 -5.11
CA THR A 28 2.41 6.59 -4.79
C THR A 28 1.92 6.87 -3.38
N ILE A 29 2.72 7.55 -2.56
CA ILE A 29 2.27 7.99 -1.24
C ILE A 29 1.54 9.32 -1.37
N GLU A 30 0.31 9.38 -0.91
CA GLU A 30 -0.59 10.54 -1.01
C GLU A 30 -0.96 11.08 0.37
N GLU A 31 -1.32 12.35 0.40
CA GLU A 31 -1.96 12.95 1.56
C GLU A 31 -3.31 12.28 1.82
N PRO A 32 -3.61 11.91 3.07
CA PRO A 32 -4.90 11.36 3.44
C PRO A 32 -5.98 12.44 3.26
N LYS A 33 -7.19 12.03 2.90
CA LYS A 33 -8.33 12.95 2.92
C LYS A 33 -8.66 13.30 4.37
N PRO A 34 -9.27 14.48 4.66
CA PRO A 34 -9.57 14.89 6.04
C PRO A 34 -10.40 13.87 6.86
N GLN A 35 -11.19 13.05 6.19
CA GLN A 35 -12.02 11.99 6.77
C GLN A 35 -11.29 10.66 6.99
N GLU A 36 -10.08 10.49 6.47
CA GLU A 36 -9.26 9.30 6.64
C GLU A 36 -8.33 9.54 7.83
N ASN A 37 -8.65 8.93 8.97
CA ASN A 37 -7.89 9.07 10.23
C ASN A 37 -6.58 8.26 10.19
N VAL A 38 -5.72 8.53 9.22
CA VAL A 38 -4.43 7.88 8.97
C VAL A 38 -3.40 8.93 8.55
N GLU A 39 -2.11 8.65 8.71
CA GLU A 39 -1.02 9.59 8.38
C GLU A 39 -0.70 9.65 6.88
N TRP A 40 -1.08 8.61 6.12
CA TRP A 40 -0.89 8.53 4.68
C TRP A 40 -1.84 7.53 4.05
N VAL A 41 -1.98 7.63 2.74
CA VAL A 41 -2.64 6.64 1.89
C VAL A 41 -1.76 6.33 0.69
N GLY A 42 -1.78 5.09 0.24
CA GLY A 42 -1.08 4.68 -0.96
C GLY A 42 -2.03 4.60 -2.14
N GLN A 43 -1.63 5.12 -3.29
CA GLN A 43 -2.31 4.90 -4.55
C GLN A 43 -1.49 3.92 -5.40
N ILE A 44 -2.04 2.73 -5.63
CA ILE A 44 -1.42 1.76 -6.52
C ILE A 44 -1.46 2.33 -7.94
N ARG A 45 -0.30 2.31 -8.60
CA ARG A 45 -0.14 2.71 -9.99
C ARG A 45 -0.16 1.45 -10.86
N GLY A 46 -1.08 1.43 -11.81
CA GLY A 46 -1.31 0.28 -12.67
C GLY A 46 -2.47 -0.59 -12.19
N SER A 47 -3.02 -1.33 -13.13
CA SER A 47 -4.13 -2.25 -12.90
C SER A 47 -3.71 -3.59 -13.47
N ASP A 48 -3.23 -4.48 -12.61
CA ASP A 48 -2.95 -5.86 -12.96
C ASP A 48 -3.87 -6.82 -12.18
N TYR A 49 -3.77 -8.12 -12.49
CA TYR A 49 -4.55 -9.15 -11.81
C TYR A 49 -4.28 -9.23 -10.31
N LEU A 50 -3.08 -8.81 -9.88
CA LEU A 50 -2.74 -8.76 -8.47
C LEU A 50 -3.63 -7.72 -7.77
N VAL A 51 -3.69 -6.48 -8.26
CA VAL A 51 -4.55 -5.43 -7.67
C VAL A 51 -6.01 -5.86 -7.55
N TRP A 52 -6.55 -6.52 -8.58
CA TRP A 52 -7.93 -7.01 -8.54
C TRP A 52 -8.14 -8.10 -7.48
N GLY A 53 -7.19 -9.05 -7.37
CA GLY A 53 -7.22 -10.10 -6.35
C GLY A 53 -7.01 -9.61 -4.92
N LEU A 54 -6.54 -8.37 -4.75
CA LEU A 54 -6.29 -7.75 -3.45
C LEU A 54 -7.46 -6.89 -2.94
N ASN A 55 -8.49 -6.65 -3.75
CA ASN A 55 -9.58 -5.75 -3.34
C ASN A 55 -10.23 -6.20 -2.02
N HIS A 56 -10.31 -5.28 -1.06
CA HIS A 56 -10.74 -5.47 0.33
C HIS A 56 -9.90 -6.42 1.20
N LYS A 57 -8.71 -6.84 0.76
CA LYS A 57 -7.81 -7.67 1.56
C LYS A 57 -6.84 -6.86 2.41
N LYS A 58 -6.55 -7.37 3.62
CA LYS A 58 -5.40 -6.95 4.44
C LYS A 58 -4.15 -7.64 3.89
N VAL A 59 -3.15 -6.87 3.49
CA VAL A 59 -1.86 -7.37 3.00
C VAL A 59 -0.71 -6.63 3.67
N ARG A 60 0.47 -7.25 3.66
CA ARG A 60 1.71 -6.62 4.10
C ARG A 60 2.47 -6.08 2.89
N LEU A 61 2.74 -4.79 2.91
CA LEU A 61 3.64 -4.13 1.98
C LEU A 61 5.02 -4.06 2.62
N LYS A 62 6.03 -4.56 1.91
CA LYS A 62 7.44 -4.40 2.29
C LYS A 62 8.08 -3.37 1.37
N PHE A 63 8.46 -2.23 1.95
CA PHE A 63 9.11 -1.14 1.27
C PHE A 63 10.60 -1.45 1.00
N PRO A 64 11.21 -0.83 -0.03
CA PRO A 64 12.63 -1.03 -0.35
C PRO A 64 13.57 -0.75 0.82
N GLN A 65 13.21 0.21 1.68
CA GLN A 65 13.98 0.62 2.86
C GLN A 65 13.88 -0.38 4.03
N GLY A 66 13.10 -1.46 3.87
CA GLY A 66 13.00 -2.55 4.82
C GLY A 66 11.77 -2.48 5.75
N GLU A 67 11.02 -1.38 5.71
CA GLU A 67 9.80 -1.24 6.49
C GLU A 67 8.69 -2.16 6.00
N ASN A 68 7.88 -2.64 6.94
CA ASN A 68 6.75 -3.50 6.68
C ASN A 68 5.50 -2.84 7.26
N VAL A 69 4.49 -2.64 6.41
CA VAL A 69 3.25 -2.00 6.81
C VAL A 69 2.08 -2.86 6.36
N TYR A 70 1.14 -3.09 7.26
CA TYR A 70 -0.12 -3.72 6.89
C TYR A 70 -1.08 -2.67 6.36
N VAL A 71 -1.71 -2.98 5.23
CA VAL A 71 -2.70 -2.12 4.59
C VAL A 71 -3.92 -2.93 4.20
N VAL A 72 -5.07 -2.27 4.12
CA VAL A 72 -6.23 -2.79 3.39
C VAL A 72 -6.25 -2.14 2.02
N ILE A 73 -6.26 -2.94 0.95
CA ILE A 73 -6.46 -2.44 -0.40
C ILE A 73 -7.96 -2.22 -0.61
N ARG A 74 -8.36 -1.01 -0.96
CA ARG A 74 -9.75 -0.64 -1.26
C ARG A 74 -9.95 -0.47 -2.76
N SER A 75 -11.22 -0.33 -3.16
CA SER A 75 -11.63 -0.02 -4.53
C SER A 75 -10.81 1.13 -5.12
N GLY A 76 -10.42 1.00 -6.38
CA GLY A 76 -9.58 2.00 -7.07
C GLY A 76 -8.08 1.91 -6.75
N GLY A 77 -7.63 0.85 -6.07
CA GLY A 77 -6.22 0.62 -5.78
C GLY A 77 -5.69 1.46 -4.61
N ARG A 78 -6.58 1.90 -3.71
CA ARG A 78 -6.21 2.73 -2.56
C ARG A 78 -5.78 1.84 -1.40
N ALA A 79 -4.51 1.88 -1.03
CA ALA A 79 -3.93 1.19 0.11
C ALA A 79 -4.05 2.07 1.38
N VAL A 80 -4.76 1.58 2.39
CA VAL A 80 -4.96 2.32 3.65
C VAL A 80 -4.25 1.57 4.78
N PRO A 81 -3.33 2.20 5.52
CA PRO A 81 -2.65 1.58 6.65
C PRO A 81 -3.62 1.08 7.71
N VAL A 82 -3.32 -0.07 8.30
CA VAL A 82 -4.04 -0.62 9.45
C VAL A 82 -3.05 -1.08 10.50
N ASN A 83 -3.42 -0.87 11.77
CA ASN A 83 -2.67 -1.40 12.90
C ASN A 83 -2.72 -2.93 12.98
#